data_AF-A0A818T3B9-F1
#
_entry.id   AF-A0A818T3B9-F1
#
_cell.length_a   1.000
_cell.length_b   1.000
_cell.length_c   1.000
_cell.angle_alpha   90.00
_cell.angle_beta   90.00
_cell.angle_gamma   90.00
#
_symmetry.space_group_name_H-M   'P 1'
#
loop_
_entity.id
_entity.type
_entity.pdbx_description
1 polymer ?
#
loop_
_entity_poly.entity_id
_entity_poly.type
_entity_poly.pdbx_seq_one_letter_code
_entity_poly.pdbx_strand_id
1 'polypeptide(L)'
;MAEKTAANLLSKSLEQIPKYSGKPDQNADEWLKELTSTFRMADINESQAIKSIPKFFEGPAKQWYLENNTTFESWSVFKAEFLHTYSSPELKQLASHRLRTRQQRIDEPVNEYYTNIMKLCKIVDPNMTDVSKIDHLYHGIK
;
A
#
# COMPACT_ATOMS: atom_id res chain seq x y z
N MET A 1 -29.89 0.73 -18.08
CA MET A 1 -28.82 1.50 -18.75
C MET A 1 -27.66 1.86 -17.80
N ALA A 2 -27.91 2.23 -16.54
CA ALA A 2 -26.86 2.57 -15.56
C ALA A 2 -25.83 1.45 -15.27
N GLU A 3 -26.27 0.20 -15.24
CA GLU A 3 -25.42 -0.96 -14.89
C GLU A 3 -24.35 -1.28 -15.95
N LYS A 4 -24.67 -1.13 -17.23
CA LYS A 4 -23.70 -1.27 -18.34
C LYS A 4 -22.65 -0.14 -18.34
N THR A 5 -23.03 1.05 -17.90
CA THR A 5 -22.11 2.19 -17.79
C THR A 5 -21.13 2.01 -16.63
N ALA A 6 -21.60 1.55 -15.48
CA ALA A 6 -20.75 1.27 -14.32
C ALA A 6 -19.73 0.15 -14.61
N ALA A 7 -20.17 -0.96 -15.20
CA ALA A 7 -19.28 -2.07 -15.57
C ALA A 7 -18.17 -1.65 -16.55
N ASN A 8 -18.49 -0.79 -17.52
CA ASN A 8 -17.52 -0.28 -18.50
C ASN A 8 -16.52 0.72 -17.89
N LEU A 9 -16.95 1.50 -16.90
CA LEU A 9 -16.06 2.39 -16.14
C LEU A 9 -15.07 1.58 -15.30
N LEU A 10 -15.54 0.52 -14.63
CA LEU A 10 -14.70 -0.34 -13.80
C LEU A 10 -13.68 -1.14 -14.62
N SER A 11 -14.07 -1.69 -15.78
CA SER A 11 -13.13 -2.34 -16.69
C SER A 11 -12.04 -1.38 -17.16
N LYS A 12 -12.43 -0.14 -17.51
CA LYS A 12 -11.48 0.90 -17.90
C LYS A 12 -10.56 1.32 -16.75
N SER A 13 -11.06 1.37 -15.51
CA SER A 13 -10.24 1.64 -14.33
C SER A 13 -9.21 0.54 -14.06
N LEU A 14 -9.57 -0.73 -14.27
CA LEU A 14 -8.63 -1.85 -14.15
C LEU A 14 -7.52 -1.78 -15.19
N GLU A 15 -7.82 -1.36 -16.43
CA GLU A 15 -6.83 -1.18 -17.49
C GLU A 15 -5.87 0.00 -17.25
N GLN A 16 -6.27 0.98 -16.43
CA GLN A 16 -5.44 2.14 -16.09
C GLN A 16 -4.46 1.89 -14.95
N ILE A 17 -4.61 0.79 -14.20
CA ILE A 17 -3.68 0.46 -13.12
C ILE A 17 -2.29 0.22 -13.74
N PRO A 18 -1.26 0.98 -13.33
CA PRO A 18 0.08 0.79 -13.87
C PRO A 18 0.61 -0.59 -13.51
N LYS A 19 1.35 -1.22 -14.44
CA LYS A 19 2.01 -2.49 -14.14
C LYS A 19 3.13 -2.29 -13.13
N TYR A 20 3.27 -3.24 -12.22
CA TYR A 20 4.33 -3.25 -11.24
C TYR A 20 5.47 -4.15 -11.71
N SER A 21 6.67 -3.60 -11.76
CA SER A 21 7.88 -4.28 -12.19
C SER A 21 8.84 -4.59 -11.05
N GLY A 22 8.64 -4.00 -9.87
CA GLY A 22 9.52 -4.13 -8.71
C GLY A 22 10.72 -3.19 -8.74
N LYS A 23 10.68 -2.13 -9.56
CA LYS A 23 11.77 -1.15 -9.61
C LYS A 23 11.75 -0.23 -8.38
N PRO A 24 12.91 0.32 -7.96
CA PRO A 24 13.01 1.17 -6.76
C PRO A 24 12.18 2.46 -6.81
N ASP A 25 11.85 2.95 -8.01
CA ASP A 25 11.01 4.13 -8.23
C ASP A 25 9.51 3.83 -8.10
N GLN A 26 9.11 2.55 -7.99
CA GLN A 26 7.72 2.14 -7.82
C GLN A 26 7.39 1.86 -6.35
N ASN A 27 6.46 2.63 -5.79
CA ASN A 27 6.00 2.45 -4.42
C ASN A 27 5.03 1.27 -4.30
N ALA A 28 5.50 0.16 -3.72
CA ALA A 28 4.72 -1.07 -3.53
C ALA A 28 3.43 -0.83 -2.73
N ASP A 29 3.51 -0.04 -1.66
CA ASP A 29 2.38 0.26 -0.78
C ASP A 29 1.28 1.05 -1.49
N GLU A 30 1.65 2.09 -2.25
CA GLU A 30 0.70 2.91 -3.01
C GLU A 30 0.06 2.10 -4.13
N TRP A 31 0.86 1.33 -4.86
CA TRP A 31 0.37 0.48 -5.95
C TRP A 31 -0.62 -0.57 -5.44
N LEU A 32 -0.31 -1.27 -4.34
CA LEU A 32 -1.19 -2.28 -3.77
C LEU A 32 -2.49 -1.66 -3.24
N LYS A 33 -2.42 -0.45 -2.68
CA LYS A 33 -3.58 0.29 -2.20
C LYS A 33 -4.52 0.68 -3.35
N GLU A 34 -3.97 1.15 -4.46
CA GLU A 34 -4.74 1.48 -5.66
C GLU A 34 -5.40 0.22 -6.24
N LEU A 35 -4.64 -0.86 -6.43
CA LEU A 35 -5.16 -2.14 -6.91
C LEU A 35 -6.31 -2.68 -6.04
N THR A 36 -6.11 -2.70 -4.73
CA THR A 36 -7.13 -3.17 -3.77
C THR A 36 -8.39 -2.30 -3.82
N SER A 37 -8.23 -0.98 -3.96
CA SER A 37 -9.35 -0.06 -4.03
C SER A 37 -10.16 -0.28 -5.31
N THR A 38 -9.49 -0.48 -6.44
CA THR A 38 -10.14 -0.77 -7.72
C THR A 38 -10.86 -2.11 -7.72
N PHE A 39 -10.26 -3.17 -7.15
CA PHE A 39 -10.93 -4.46 -6.98
C PHE A 39 -12.19 -4.33 -6.13
N ARG A 40 -12.12 -3.57 -5.03
CA ARG A 40 -13.29 -3.32 -4.18
C ARG A 40 -14.39 -2.54 -4.92
N MET A 41 -14.03 -1.53 -5.71
CA MET A 41 -15.01 -0.78 -6.53
C MET A 41 -15.65 -1.65 -7.61
N ALA A 42 -14.93 -2.67 -8.09
CA ALA A 42 -15.38 -3.60 -9.12
C ALA A 42 -16.08 -4.85 -8.58
N ASP A 43 -16.34 -4.92 -7.26
CA ASP A 43 -16.88 -6.11 -6.57
C ASP A 43 -16.13 -7.41 -6.91
N ILE A 44 -14.81 -7.30 -7.15
CA ILE A 44 -13.94 -8.44 -7.40
C ILE A 44 -13.66 -9.12 -6.07
N ASN A 45 -14.06 -10.39 -5.95
CA ASN A 45 -13.79 -11.18 -4.76
C ASN A 45 -12.32 -11.65 -4.69
N GLU A 46 -11.87 -12.11 -3.53
CA GLU A 46 -10.46 -12.48 -3.31
C GLU A 46 -9.96 -13.56 -4.28
N SER A 47 -10.78 -14.56 -4.59
CA SER A 47 -10.40 -15.62 -5.54
C SER A 47 -10.17 -15.07 -6.94
N GLN A 48 -11.03 -14.16 -7.39
CA GLN A 48 -10.89 -13.48 -8.69
C GLN A 48 -9.70 -12.52 -8.70
N ALA A 49 -9.46 -11.82 -7.59
CA ALA A 49 -8.32 -10.93 -7.42
C ALA A 49 -7.01 -11.69 -7.62
N ILE A 50 -6.78 -12.76 -6.87
CA ILE A 50 -5.55 -13.59 -6.96
C ILE A 50 -5.34 -14.13 -8.37
N LYS A 51 -6.39 -14.65 -9.02
CA LYS A 51 -6.30 -15.13 -10.41
C LYS A 51 -5.96 -14.03 -11.42
N SER A 52 -6.27 -12.78 -11.09
CA SER A 52 -6.06 -11.62 -11.97
C SER A 52 -4.73 -10.90 -11.71
N ILE A 53 -4.12 -11.06 -10.53
CA ILE A 53 -2.84 -10.43 -10.14
C ILE A 53 -1.75 -10.54 -11.23
N PRO A 54 -1.49 -11.70 -11.88
CA PRO A 54 -0.41 -11.82 -12.86
C PRO A 54 -0.46 -10.81 -14.01
N LYS A 55 -1.64 -10.26 -14.31
CA LYS A 55 -1.85 -9.27 -15.38
C LYS A 55 -1.29 -7.90 -15.03
N PHE A 56 -1.21 -7.60 -13.74
CA PHE A 56 -0.74 -6.31 -13.22
C PHE A 56 0.76 -6.31 -12.89
N PHE A 57 1.44 -7.45 -13.05
CA PHE A 57 2.89 -7.56 -12.91
C PHE A 57 3.61 -7.63 -14.25
N GLU A 58 4.83 -7.13 -14.27
CA GLU A 58 5.79 -7.30 -15.36
C GLU A 58 7.22 -7.48 -14.83
N GLY A 59 8.16 -7.83 -15.70
CA GLY A 59 9.57 -7.96 -15.34
C GLY A 59 9.84 -8.88 -14.14
N PRO A 60 10.77 -8.52 -13.24
CA PRO A 60 11.12 -9.31 -12.06
C PRO A 60 9.95 -9.57 -11.11
N ALA A 61 9.04 -8.61 -10.93
CA ALA A 61 7.86 -8.79 -10.08
C ALA A 61 6.91 -9.88 -10.59
N LYS A 62 6.81 -10.03 -11.92
CA LYS A 62 6.03 -11.13 -12.51
C LYS A 62 6.68 -12.48 -12.28
N GLN A 63 8.00 -12.58 -12.37
CA GLN A 63 8.74 -13.81 -12.10
C GLN A 63 8.57 -14.24 -10.64
N TRP A 64 8.80 -13.31 -9.71
CA TRP A 64 8.56 -13.53 -8.28
C TRP A 64 7.13 -14.02 -8.02
N TYR A 65 6.12 -13.41 -8.64
CA TYR A 65 4.74 -13.86 -8.45
C TYR A 65 4.55 -15.30 -8.92
N LEU A 66 5.07 -15.66 -10.10
CA LEU A 66 4.93 -17.01 -10.65
C LEU A 66 5.65 -18.07 -9.80
N GLU A 67 6.77 -17.72 -9.19
CA GLU A 67 7.53 -18.62 -8.29
C GLU A 67 6.82 -18.86 -6.96
N ASN A 68 6.03 -17.88 -6.49
CA ASN A 68 5.39 -17.92 -5.18
C ASN A 68 3.86 -18.16 -5.24
N ASN A 69 3.24 -18.19 -6.43
CA ASN A 69 1.78 -18.17 -6.58
C ASN A 69 1.05 -19.34 -5.90
N THR A 70 1.69 -20.50 -5.75
CA THR A 70 1.13 -21.68 -5.09
C THR A 70 1.00 -21.51 -3.59
N THR A 71 1.70 -20.53 -3.00
CA THR A 71 1.67 -20.21 -1.57
C THR A 71 0.60 -19.18 -1.19
N PHE A 72 0.02 -18.48 -2.17
CA PHE A 72 -0.95 -17.41 -1.93
C PHE A 72 -2.37 -17.96 -1.76
N GLU A 73 -2.63 -18.57 -0.61
CA GLU A 73 -3.93 -19.16 -0.26
C GLU A 73 -5.05 -18.12 -0.06
N SER A 74 -4.68 -16.87 0.24
CA SER A 74 -5.62 -15.78 0.43
C SER A 74 -5.03 -14.44 -0.02
N TRP A 75 -5.91 -13.45 -0.23
CA TRP A 75 -5.49 -12.10 -0.57
C TRP A 75 -4.63 -11.48 0.55
N SER A 76 -4.90 -11.84 1.81
CA SER A 76 -4.11 -11.39 2.94
C SER A 76 -2.65 -11.88 2.90
N VAL A 77 -2.46 -13.17 2.59
CA VAL A 77 -1.11 -13.78 2.46
C VAL A 77 -0.35 -13.12 1.31
N PHE A 78 -0.99 -12.95 0.15
CA PHE A 78 -0.38 -12.25 -0.98
C PHE A 78 0.11 -10.84 -0.61
N LYS A 79 -0.74 -10.03 0.05
CA LYS A 79 -0.37 -8.66 0.44
C LYS A 79 0.85 -8.65 1.36
N ALA A 80 0.90 -9.57 2.32
CA ALA A 80 2.01 -9.67 3.28
C ALA A 80 3.33 -9.99 2.56
N GLU A 81 3.34 -11.03 1.72
CA GLU A 81 4.53 -11.44 0.96
C GLU A 81 4.98 -10.40 -0.06
N PHE A 82 4.02 -9.75 -0.73
CA PHE A 82 4.30 -8.68 -1.68
C PHE A 82 4.99 -7.49 -1.01
N LEU A 83 4.43 -6.99 0.10
CA LEU A 83 5.02 -5.87 0.84
C LEU A 83 6.32 -6.27 1.55
N HIS A 84 6.45 -7.52 1.99
CA HIS A 84 7.73 -8.02 2.51
C HIS A 84 8.83 -7.96 1.44
N THR A 85 8.51 -8.35 0.20
CA THR A 85 9.46 -8.42 -0.90
C THR A 85 9.76 -7.05 -1.51
N TYR A 86 8.74 -6.21 -1.70
CA TYR A 86 8.83 -4.99 -2.53
C TYR A 86 8.65 -3.69 -1.77
N SER A 87 8.23 -3.69 -0.49
CA SER A 87 8.34 -2.47 0.31
C SER A 87 9.80 -2.27 0.69
N SER A 88 10.41 -1.22 0.13
CA SER A 88 11.82 -0.91 0.33
C SER A 88 12.17 -0.83 1.83
N PRO A 89 13.12 -1.65 2.32
CA PRO A 89 13.71 -1.51 3.64
C PRO A 89 14.28 -0.10 3.87
N GLU A 90 14.82 0.53 2.82
CA GLU A 90 15.32 1.90 2.84
C GLU A 90 14.19 2.91 3.05
N LEU A 91 13.02 2.71 2.45
CA LEU A 91 11.82 3.52 2.71
C LEU A 91 11.33 3.35 4.15
N LYS A 92 11.34 2.11 4.69
CA LYS A 92 11.01 1.87 6.10
C LYS A 92 12.03 2.53 7.03
N GLN A 93 13.31 2.44 6.72
CA GLN A 93 14.38 3.10 7.49
C GLN A 93 14.27 4.62 7.43
N LEU A 94 14.00 5.18 6.26
CA LEU A 94 13.80 6.63 6.07
C LEU A 94 12.53 7.11 6.77
N ALA A 95 11.43 6.37 6.67
CA ALA A 95 10.19 6.64 7.41
C ALA A 95 10.42 6.56 8.92
N SER A 96 11.21 5.58 9.38
CA SER A 96 11.58 5.41 10.78
C SER A 96 12.45 6.58 11.26
N HIS A 97 13.42 7.03 10.46
CA HIS A 97 14.21 8.22 10.75
C HIS A 97 13.34 9.48 10.80
N ARG A 98 12.46 9.68 9.81
CA ARG A 98 11.52 10.81 9.78
C ARG A 98 10.60 10.80 10.99
N LEU A 99 10.03 9.64 11.34
CA LEU A 99 9.14 9.49 12.49
C LEU A 99 9.83 9.92 13.80
N ARG A 100 11.09 9.52 13.99
CA ARG A 100 11.89 9.90 15.16
C ARG A 100 12.21 11.40 15.23
N THR A 101 12.39 12.06 14.09
CA THR A 101 12.84 13.47 14.04
C THR A 101 11.69 14.46 13.78
N ARG A 102 10.45 13.97 13.67
CA ARG A 102 9.31 14.78 13.25
C ARG A 102 8.81 15.72 14.34
N GLN A 103 8.97 17.02 14.11
CA GLN A 103 8.49 18.10 14.97
C GLN A 103 7.40 18.90 14.25
N GLN A 104 6.30 19.26 14.92
CA GLN A 104 5.25 20.12 14.39
C GLN A 104 5.85 21.49 14.01
N ARG A 105 5.53 21.97 12.81
CA ARG A 105 5.97 23.31 12.39
C ARG A 105 5.11 24.37 13.08
N ILE A 106 5.64 25.58 13.26
CA ILE A 106 4.94 26.70 13.89
C ILE A 106 3.65 27.08 13.14
N ASP A 107 3.65 26.90 11.83
CA ASP A 107 2.55 27.18 10.91
C ASP A 107 1.74 25.94 10.51
N GLU A 108 2.05 24.77 11.07
CA GLU A 108 1.38 23.53 10.73
C GLU A 108 0.20 23.25 11.66
N PRO A 109 -1.03 23.08 11.12
CA PRO A 109 -2.18 22.64 11.89
C PRO A 109 -1.95 21.28 12.56
N VAL A 110 -2.40 21.13 13.80
CA VAL A 110 -2.22 19.89 14.60
C VAL A 110 -2.79 18.66 13.89
N ASN A 111 -3.90 18.80 13.16
CA ASN A 111 -4.51 17.70 12.39
C ASN A 111 -3.64 17.24 11.21
N GLU A 112 -2.92 18.15 10.56
CA GLU A 112 -1.96 17.81 9.50
C GLU A 112 -0.77 17.04 10.07
N TYR A 113 -0.21 17.55 11.18
CA TYR A 113 0.86 16.89 11.93
C TYR A 113 0.46 15.47 12.36
N TYR A 114 -0.70 15.34 13.02
CA TYR A 114 -1.26 14.06 13.44
C TYR A 114 -1.38 13.07 12.27
N THR A 115 -1.98 13.53 11.16
CA THR A 115 -2.17 12.68 9.97
C THR A 115 -0.84 12.20 9.41
N ASN A 116 0.20 13.05 9.43
CA ASN A 116 1.54 12.70 8.98
C ASN A 116 2.19 11.65 9.88
N ILE A 117 2.13 11.84 11.21
CA ILE A 117 2.64 10.86 12.19
C ILE A 117 1.94 9.51 12.01
N MET A 118 0.60 9.48 11.89
CA MET A 118 -0.14 8.22 11.67
C MET A 118 0.27 7.50 10.38
N LYS A 119 0.52 8.25 9.30
CA LYS A 119 1.03 7.68 8.04
C LYS A 119 2.42 7.07 8.23
N LEU A 120 3.32 7.79 8.89
CA LEU A 120 4.69 7.32 9.16
C LEU A 120 4.68 6.08 10.06
N CYS A 121 3.86 6.05 11.12
CA CYS A 121 3.67 4.88 11.97
C CYS A 121 3.26 3.66 11.15
N LYS A 122 2.26 3.82 10.26
CA LYS A 122 1.80 2.73 9.39
C LYS A 122 2.86 2.20 8.44
N ILE A 123 3.74 3.07 7.92
CA ILE A 123 4.84 2.68 7.03
C ILE A 123 5.93 1.91 7.81
N VAL A 124 6.26 2.38 9.00
CA VAL A 124 7.31 1.77 9.85
C VAL A 124 6.85 0.44 10.43
N ASP A 125 5.64 0.41 11.00
CA ASP A 125 5.02 -0.77 11.59
C ASP A 125 3.49 -0.65 11.50
N PRO A 126 2.84 -1.39 10.58
CA PRO A 126 1.37 -1.41 10.47
C PRO A 126 0.65 -1.83 11.75
N ASN A 127 1.31 -2.56 12.65
CA ASN A 127 0.77 -3.07 13.91
C ASN A 127 1.25 -2.27 15.14
N MET A 128 1.83 -1.08 14.92
CA MET A 128 2.33 -0.22 16.00
C MET A 128 1.25 0.03 17.05
N THR A 129 1.61 -0.15 18.32
CA THR A 129 0.69 0.04 19.44
C THR A 129 0.25 1.49 19.57
N ASP A 130 -0.95 1.73 20.11
CA ASP A 130 -1.44 3.09 20.31
C ASP A 130 -0.57 3.87 21.30
N VAL A 131 0.02 3.19 22.29
CA VAL A 131 0.99 3.81 23.22
C VAL A 131 2.21 4.34 22.45
N SER A 132 2.78 3.55 21.55
CA SER A 132 3.92 3.99 20.73
C SER A 132 3.55 5.13 19.75
N LYS A 133 2.35 5.09 19.17
CA LYS A 133 1.84 6.18 18.32
C LYS A 133 1.70 7.48 19.11
N ILE A 134 1.16 7.40 20.33
CA ILE A 134 0.98 8.52 21.24
C ILE A 134 2.33 9.12 21.66
N ASP A 135 3.33 8.29 21.96
CA ASP A 135 4.69 8.74 22.28
C ASP A 135 5.29 9.58 21.15
N HIS A 136 5.18 9.10 19.89
CA HIS A 136 5.63 9.86 18.72
C HIS A 136 4.89 11.20 18.53
N LEU A 137 3.57 11.23 18.80
CA LEU A 137 2.79 12.47 18.72
C LEU A 137 3.24 13.49 19.76
N TYR A 138 3.38 13.08 21.03
CA TYR A 138 3.76 13.98 22.11
C TYR A 138 5.21 14.46 22.00
N HIS A 139 6.11 13.64 21.45
CA HIS A 139 7.52 14.00 21.31
C HIS A 139 7.76 15.22 20.39
N GLY A 140 6.88 15.44 19.41
CA GLY A 140 7.07 16.50 18.43
C GLY A 140 5.99 17.57 18.39
N ILE A 141 4.98 17.52 19.26
CA ILE A 141 3.98 18.58 19.35
C ILE A 141 4.57 19.86 19.97
N LYS A 142 4.12 21.03 19.51
CA LYS A 142 4.55 22.33 20.03
C LYS A 142 3.37 23.13 20.55
#